data_AF-A0A967FK27-F1
#
_entry.id   AF-A0A967FK27-F1
#
_cell.length_a   1.000
_cell.length_b   1.000
_cell.length_c   1.000
_cell.angle_alpha   90.00
_cell.angle_beta   90.00
_cell.angle_gamma   90.00
#
_symmetry.space_group_name_H-M   'P 1'
#
loop_
_entity.id
_entity.type
_entity.pdbx_description
1 polymer ?
#
loop_
_entity_poly.entity_id
_entity_poly.type
_entity_poly.pdbx_seq_one_letter_code
_entity_poly.pdbx_strand_id
1 'polypeptide(L)'
;GLRNPWRFSFDRLTGDLFLSDVGQRIWEEINFQPAFSSGGENYGWNILEGNHCFGTENCDSAGTILPVAEYSHDFGCSVTGGYIYRG
;
A
#
# COMPACT_ATOMS: atom_id res chain seq x y z
N GLY A 1 0.41 -9.94 1.42
CA GLY A 1 0.13 -8.67 2.07
C GLY A 1 0.97 -7.58 1.47
N LEU A 2 2.25 -7.49 1.86
CA LEU A 2 3.16 -6.43 1.42
C LEU A 2 4.36 -7.02 0.69
N ARG A 3 5.00 -6.23 -0.17
CA ARG A 3 6.17 -6.62 -0.96
C ARG A 3 7.47 -6.04 -0.40
N ASN A 4 7.58 -4.72 -0.35
CA ASN A 4 8.73 -3.96 0.11
C ASN A 4 8.28 -2.65 0.81
N PRO A 5 7.76 -2.74 2.05
CA PRO A 5 7.32 -1.57 2.81
C PRO A 5 8.53 -0.75 3.29
N TRP A 6 8.98 0.18 2.44
CA TRP A 6 10.23 0.92 2.66
C TRP A 6 10.14 1.91 3.81
N ARG A 7 9.00 2.58 3.95
CA ARG A 7 8.77 3.56 5.01
C ARG A 7 7.31 3.59 5.42
N PHE A 8 7.08 3.84 6.70
CA PHE A 8 5.76 4.06 7.26
C PHE A 8 5.80 5.20 8.27
N SER A 9 4.62 5.73 8.60
CA SER A 9 4.45 6.72 9.66
C SER A 9 3.12 6.51 10.37
N PHE A 10 3.12 6.81 11.66
CA PHE A 10 1.89 6.98 12.41
C PHE A 10 1.51 8.45 12.39
N ASP A 11 0.25 8.72 12.08
CA ASP A 11 -0.33 10.02 12.27
C ASP A 11 -0.31 10.39 13.76
N ARG A 12 0.33 11.52 14.07
CA ARG A 12 0.50 11.99 15.44
C ARG A 12 -0.80 12.40 16.13
N LEU A 13 -1.86 12.70 15.36
CA LEU A 13 -3.16 13.09 15.91
C LEU A 13 -4.06 11.89 16.17
N THR A 14 -4.17 10.98 15.21
CA THR A 14 -5.15 9.89 15.24
C THR A 14 -4.53 8.55 15.63
N GLY A 15 -3.21 8.40 15.47
CA GLY A 15 -2.52 7.12 15.60
C GLY A 15 -2.67 6.21 14.38
N ASP A 16 -3.25 6.68 13.28
CA ASP A 16 -3.41 5.88 12.07
C ASP A 16 -2.06 5.60 11.41
N LEU A 17 -1.89 4.40 10.88
CA LEU A 17 -0.68 3.99 10.18
C LEU A 17 -0.87 4.22 8.67
N PHE A 18 0.08 4.93 8.08
CA PHE A 18 0.27 5.01 6.64
C PHE A 18 1.59 4.37 6.28
N LEU A 19 1.59 3.48 5.30
CA LEU A 19 2.77 2.76 4.86
C LEU A 19 2.89 2.84 3.34
N SER A 20 4.12 3.02 2.86
CA SER A 20 4.45 3.02 1.44
C SER A 20 5.05 1.67 1.08
N ASP A 21 4.52 1.03 0.05
CA ASP A 21 4.99 -0.26 -0.46
C ASP A 21 5.43 -0.13 -1.92
N VAL A 22 6.68 -0.51 -2.19
CA VAL A 22 7.28 -0.41 -3.51
C VAL A 22 6.96 -1.65 -4.32
N GLY A 23 6.31 -1.48 -5.47
CA GLY A 23 5.93 -2.57 -6.37
C GLY A 23 7.10 -3.33 -6.98
N GLN A 24 6.78 -4.40 -7.68
CA GLN A 24 7.73 -5.24 -8.41
C GLN A 24 7.87 -4.83 -9.88
N ARG A 25 6.79 -4.39 -10.53
CA ARG A 25 6.74 -4.11 -11.97
C ARG A 25 6.21 -2.73 -12.30
N ILE A 26 4.95 -2.41 -11.99
CA ILE A 26 4.27 -1.24 -12.56
C ILE A 26 3.75 -0.28 -11.49
N TRP A 27 3.21 -0.78 -10.38
CA TRP A 27 2.45 0.04 -9.44
C TRP A 27 3.17 0.26 -8.12
N GLU A 28 3.20 1.51 -7.69
CA GLU A 28 3.65 1.95 -6.38
C GLU A 28 2.44 2.30 -5.53
N GLU A 29 2.44 1.96 -4.24
CA GLU A 29 1.23 2.06 -3.41
C GLU A 29 1.44 2.64 -2.02
N ILE A 30 0.38 3.28 -1.50
CA ILE A 30 0.24 3.71 -0.11
C ILE A 30 -0.93 2.96 0.50
N ASN A 31 -0.64 2.20 1.55
CA ASN A 31 -1.64 1.51 2.35
C ASN A 31 -1.93 2.27 3.65
N PHE A 32 -3.13 2.03 4.17
CA PHE A 32 -3.65 2.65 5.39
C PHE A 32 -4.12 1.57 6.35
N GLN A 33 -3.83 1.77 7.62
CA GLN A 33 -4.38 0.96 8.70
C GLN A 33 -4.89 1.90 9.81
N PRO A 34 -6.18 1.80 10.16
CA PRO A 34 -6.72 2.65 11.21
C PRO A 34 -6.10 2.31 12.56
N ALA A 35 -5.97 3.31 13.44
CA ALA A 35 -5.35 3.15 14.76
C ALA A 35 -6.00 2.07 15.64
N PHE A 36 -7.29 1.80 15.44
CA PHE A 36 -8.05 0.79 16.18
C PHE A 36 -7.91 -0.63 15.62
N SER A 37 -7.21 -0.81 14.50
CA SER A 37 -6.93 -2.12 13.95
C SER A 37 -6.04 -2.93 14.90
N SER A 38 -6.32 -4.22 15.02
CA SER A 38 -5.48 -5.18 15.74
C SER A 38 -4.20 -5.57 14.97
N GLY A 39 -4.05 -5.13 13.72
CA GLY A 39 -3.04 -5.61 12.79
C GLY A 39 -3.40 -6.94 12.13
N GLY A 40 -2.59 -7.33 11.15
CA GLY A 40 -2.71 -8.59 10.42
C GLY A 40 -3.34 -8.46 9.02
N GLU A 41 -3.56 -7.24 8.56
CA GLU A 41 -4.11 -6.92 7.25
C GLU A 41 -3.28 -7.51 6.12
N ASN A 42 -3.98 -8.08 5.14
CA ASN A 42 -3.37 -8.59 3.91
C ASN A 42 -3.53 -7.57 2.78
N TYR A 43 -2.51 -6.75 2.53
CA TYR A 43 -2.51 -5.76 1.43
C TYR A 43 -2.32 -6.34 0.01
N GLY A 44 -2.59 -7.63 -0.19
CA GLY A 44 -2.72 -8.21 -1.54
C GLY A 44 -1.47 -8.84 -2.16
N TRP A 45 -0.24 -8.41 -1.82
CA TRP A 45 0.96 -9.00 -2.43
C TRP A 45 1.10 -10.51 -2.11
N ASN A 46 1.38 -11.41 -3.06
CA ASN A 46 1.75 -11.19 -4.46
C ASN A 46 0.63 -11.51 -5.47
N ILE A 47 -0.62 -11.53 -5.02
CA ILE A 47 -1.78 -11.68 -5.92
C ILE A 47 -2.07 -10.34 -6.60
N LEU A 48 -1.94 -9.26 -5.84
CA LEU A 48 -2.09 -7.88 -6.32
C LEU A 48 -0.77 -7.12 -6.30
N GLU A 49 -0.65 -6.15 -7.19
CA GLU A 49 0.34 -5.07 -7.20
C GLU A 49 -0.44 -3.76 -7.40
N GLY A 50 -0.53 -2.91 -6.36
CA GLY A 50 -1.59 -1.91 -6.30
C GLY A 50 -2.95 -2.58 -6.16
N ASN A 51 -3.94 -2.08 -6.90
CA ASN A 51 -5.24 -2.74 -7.06
C ASN A 51 -5.31 -3.71 -8.25
N HIS A 52 -4.19 -4.01 -8.89
CA HIS A 52 -4.14 -4.78 -10.13
C HIS A 52 -3.63 -6.20 -9.91
N CYS A 53 -4.16 -7.16 -10.68
CA CYS A 53 -3.65 -8.53 -10.65
C CYS A 53 -2.18 -8.61 -11.08
N PHE A 54 -1.37 -9.26 -10.26
CA PHE A 54 0.04 -9.44 -10.53
C PHE A 54 0.31 -10.75 -11.28
N GLY A 55 0.91 -10.67 -12.46
CA GLY A 55 1.35 -11.83 -13.25
C GLY A 55 0.25 -12.58 -14.02
N THR A 56 -1.01 -12.13 -13.93
CA THR A 56 -2.18 -12.69 -14.61
C THR A 56 -3.18 -11.58 -14.92
N GLU A 57 -4.05 -11.77 -15.91
CA GLU A 57 -5.13 -10.83 -16.24
C GLU A 57 -6.25 -10.85 -15.18
N ASN A 58 -6.49 -12.01 -14.56
CA ASN A 58 -7.53 -12.21 -13.55
C ASN A 58 -6.97 -12.96 -12.34
N CYS A 59 -7.37 -12.52 -11.16
CA CYS A 59 -6.93 -13.05 -9.87
C CYS A 59 -8.04 -12.89 -8.82
N ASP A 60 -7.97 -13.68 -7.75
CA ASP A 60 -8.92 -13.58 -6.64
C ASP A 60 -8.37 -12.63 -5.57
N SER A 61 -9.00 -11.46 -5.42
CA SER A 61 -8.65 -10.46 -4.42
C SER A 61 -9.39 -10.64 -3.08
N ALA A 62 -10.13 -11.74 -2.88
CA ALA A 62 -10.88 -11.96 -1.66
C ALA A 62 -9.97 -11.92 -0.41
N GLY A 63 -10.43 -11.20 0.61
CA GLY A 63 -9.69 -11.05 1.88
C GLY A 63 -8.45 -10.16 1.81
N THR A 64 -8.29 -9.39 0.72
CA THR A 64 -7.23 -8.38 0.61
C THR A 64 -7.76 -6.98 0.96
N ILE A 65 -6.86 -6.08 1.35
CA ILE A 65 -7.14 -4.65 1.54
C ILE A 65 -6.41 -3.89 0.45
N LEU A 66 -7.15 -3.08 -0.29
CA LEU A 66 -6.62 -2.28 -1.38
C LEU A 66 -5.91 -1.02 -0.84
N PRO A 67 -4.92 -0.49 -1.58
CA PRO A 67 -4.24 0.73 -1.19
C PRO A 67 -5.17 1.94 -1.25
N VAL A 68 -4.88 2.94 -0.40
CA VAL A 68 -5.61 4.23 -0.40
C VAL A 68 -5.14 5.16 -1.51
N ALA A 69 -3.94 4.94 -2.04
CA ALA A 69 -3.42 5.62 -3.21
C ALA A 69 -2.40 4.73 -3.92
N GLU A 70 -2.34 4.86 -5.25
CA GLU A 70 -1.35 4.19 -6.08
C GLU A 70 -0.98 5.07 -7.28
N TYR A 71 0.14 4.77 -7.91
CA TYR A 71 0.53 5.35 -9.20
C TYR A 71 1.40 4.40 -10.00
N SER A 72 1.36 4.52 -11.33
CA SER A 72 2.18 3.71 -12.22
C SER A 72 3.61 4.28 -12.35
N HIS A 73 4.52 3.46 -12.86
CA HIS A 73 5.87 3.88 -13.23
C HIS A 73 5.94 4.97 -14.30
N ASP A 74 4.83 5.33 -14.95
CA ASP A 74 4.74 6.50 -15.81
C ASP A 74 4.88 7.82 -15.02
N PHE A 75 4.55 7.80 -13.73
CA PHE A 75 4.62 8.97 -12.84
C PHE A 75 5.84 8.94 -11.91
N GLY A 76 6.40 7.77 -11.62
CA GLY A 76 7.62 7.63 -10.84
C GLY A 76 8.02 6.18 -10.56
N CYS A 77 9.30 5.92 -10.30
CA CYS A 77 9.81 4.55 -10.23
C CYS A 77 9.76 3.89 -8.85
N SER A 78 9.48 4.66 -7.79
CA SER A 78 9.43 4.13 -6.43
C SER A 78 8.74 5.09 -5.49
N VAL A 79 7.86 4.58 -4.64
CA VAL A 79 7.35 5.32 -3.48
C VAL A 79 8.39 5.32 -2.36
N THR A 80 8.86 6.49 -1.95
CA THR A 80 9.94 6.60 -0.96
C THR A 80 9.45 6.85 0.48
N GLY A 81 8.15 7.13 0.65
CA GLY A 81 7.53 7.32 1.97
C GLY A 81 6.38 8.33 1.95
N GLY A 82 5.90 8.67 3.15
CA GLY A 82 4.87 9.68 3.34
C GLY A 82 4.65 9.99 4.83
N TYR A 83 4.08 11.15 5.12
CA TYR A 83 3.62 11.56 6.44
C TYR A 83 2.35 12.40 6.31
N ILE A 84 1.46 12.34 7.30
CA ILE A 84 0.29 13.19 7.33
C ILE A 84 0.68 14.61 7.78
N TYR A 85 0.38 15.59 6.94
CA TYR A 85 0.61 17.02 7.17
C TYR A 85 -0.71 17.78 7.29
N ARG A 86 -0.79 18.78 8.18
CA ARG A 86 -2.03 19.50 8.51
C ARG A 86 -1.94 21.04 8.45
N GLY A 87 -0.86 21.60 7.93
CA GLY A 87 -0.62 23.05 7.94
C GLY A 87 0.33 23.46 9.05
#